data_AF-A0A7K4I6R9-F1
#
_entry.id   AF-A0A7K4I6R9-F1
#
_cell.length_a   1.000
_cell.length_b   1.000
_cell.length_c   1.000
_cell.angle_alpha   90.00
_cell.angle_beta   90.00
_cell.angle_gamma   90.00
#
_symmetry.space_group_name_H-M   'P 1'
#
loop_
_entity.id
_entity.type
_entity.pdbx_description
1 polymer ?
#
loop_
_entity_poly.entity_id
_entity_poly.type
_entity_poly.pdbx_seq_one_letter_code
_entity_poly.pdbx_strand_id
1 'polypeptide(L)'
;MAEKFETLAKKSKSQLETWAPKSFNFDEFIKGLTAIQAMPFCPGCRKGGGDPNCKIRICALNEGVTDCSLCDQLSMCKNFEELERSHPKIKECLIEVKGKERAAFIEKWVNELKAK
;
A
#
# COMPACT_ATOMS: atom_id res chain seq x y z
N MET A 1 14.96 -5.91 -14.15
CA MET A 1 14.24 -4.62 -14.20
C MET A 1 15.19 -3.42 -14.08
N ALA A 2 16.17 -3.45 -13.17
CA ALA A 2 17.18 -2.40 -13.02
C ALA A 2 17.97 -2.10 -14.30
N GLU A 3 18.51 -3.11 -14.98
CA GLU A 3 19.26 -2.91 -16.24
C GLU A 3 18.46 -2.21 -17.35
N LYS A 4 17.16 -2.53 -17.48
CA LYS A 4 16.27 -1.86 -18.45
C LYS A 4 16.09 -0.38 -18.12
N PHE A 5 15.99 -0.05 -16.83
CA PHE A 5 15.80 1.33 -16.38
C PHE A 5 17.07 2.15 -16.52
N GLU A 6 18.23 1.61 -16.15
CA GLU A 6 19.53 2.27 -16.37
C GLU A 6 19.81 2.50 -17.86
N THR A 7 19.48 1.53 -18.71
CA THR A 7 19.62 1.66 -20.17
C THR A 7 18.69 2.74 -20.71
N LEU A 8 17.43 2.79 -20.24
CA LEU A 8 16.47 3.82 -20.62
C LEU A 8 16.94 5.21 -20.17
N ALA A 9 17.39 5.34 -18.92
CA ALA A 9 17.91 6.58 -18.34
C ALA A 9 19.15 7.08 -19.07
N LYS A 10 20.10 6.21 -19.41
CA LYS A 10 21.28 6.57 -20.23
C LYS A 10 20.88 7.04 -21.63
N LYS A 11 19.90 6.39 -22.24
CA LYS A 11 19.43 6.71 -23.59
C LYS A 11 18.62 8.00 -23.64
N SER A 12 17.89 8.33 -22.57
CA SER A 12 17.10 9.55 -22.47
C SER A 12 17.83 10.72 -21.82
N LYS A 13 18.98 10.51 -21.15
CA LYS A 13 19.75 11.55 -20.45
C LYS A 13 20.01 12.79 -21.30
N SER A 14 20.44 12.62 -22.56
CA SER A 14 20.74 13.75 -23.45
C SER A 14 19.50 14.58 -23.81
N GLN A 15 18.35 13.95 -24.05
CA GLN A 15 17.07 14.64 -24.26
C GLN A 15 16.56 15.28 -22.97
N LEU A 16 16.76 14.60 -21.84
CA LEU A 16 16.35 15.07 -20.53
C LEU A 16 17.15 16.31 -20.09
N GLU A 17 18.43 16.39 -20.44
CA GLU A 17 19.26 17.57 -20.18
C GLU A 17 18.86 18.76 -21.05
N THR A 18 18.19 18.54 -22.18
CA THR A 18 17.81 19.64 -23.10
C THR A 18 16.62 20.44 -22.60
N TRP A 19 15.65 19.81 -21.93
CA TRP A 19 14.41 20.46 -21.48
C TRP A 19 14.39 20.83 -19.99
N ALA A 20 15.40 20.40 -19.22
CA ALA A 20 15.40 20.54 -17.77
C ALA A 20 16.08 21.83 -17.37
N PRO A 21 15.75 22.39 -16.19
CA PRO A 21 16.49 23.51 -15.65
C PRO A 21 17.98 23.18 -15.56
N LYS A 22 18.86 24.13 -15.94
CA LYS A 22 20.32 23.95 -15.83
C LYS A 22 20.80 23.67 -14.40
N SER A 23 19.98 24.01 -13.41
CA SER A 23 20.21 23.72 -11.99
C SER A 23 19.86 22.28 -11.58
N PHE A 24 19.22 21.50 -12.45
CA PHE A 24 18.81 20.14 -12.14
C PHE A 24 19.97 19.15 -12.30
N ASN A 25 20.27 18.39 -11.25
CA ASN A 25 21.34 17.40 -11.25
C ASN A 25 20.79 16.00 -11.60
N PHE A 26 20.89 15.62 -12.87
CA PHE A 26 20.44 14.31 -13.33
C PHE A 26 21.21 13.15 -12.71
N ASP A 27 22.50 13.31 -12.47
CA ASP A 27 23.31 12.24 -11.89
C ASP A 27 22.87 11.95 -10.46
N GLU A 28 22.54 12.99 -9.68
CA GLU A 28 21.99 12.83 -8.34
C GLU A 28 20.58 12.25 -8.34
N PHE A 29 19.74 12.69 -9.29
CA PHE A 29 18.41 12.13 -9.48
C PHE A 29 18.44 10.62 -9.79
N ILE A 30 19.29 10.18 -10.72
CA ILE A 30 19.44 8.76 -11.06
C ILE A 30 19.96 7.96 -9.88
N LYS A 31 20.95 8.47 -9.13
CA LYS A 31 21.41 7.82 -7.89
C LYS A 31 20.25 7.61 -6.90
N GLY A 32 19.41 8.63 -6.71
CA GLY A 32 18.23 8.53 -5.84
C GLY A 32 17.24 7.46 -6.32
N LEU A 33 16.96 7.39 -7.62
CA LEU A 33 16.08 6.37 -8.20
C LEU A 33 16.65 4.95 -8.05
N THR A 34 17.95 4.77 -8.29
CA THR A 34 18.62 3.48 -8.10
C THR A 34 18.58 3.05 -6.64
N ALA A 35 18.77 3.99 -5.70
CA ALA A 35 18.64 3.71 -4.27
C ALA A 35 17.22 3.29 -3.87
N ILE A 36 16.19 3.98 -4.38
CA ILE A 36 14.77 3.61 -4.15
C ILE A 36 14.47 2.23 -4.76
N GLN A 37 15.01 1.92 -5.95
CA GLN A 37 14.81 0.62 -6.58
C GLN A 37 15.43 -0.53 -5.78
N ALA A 38 16.56 -0.28 -5.10
CA ALA A 38 17.20 -1.26 -4.22
C ALA A 38 16.52 -1.36 -2.84
N MET A 39 15.61 -0.45 -2.50
CA MET A 39 14.91 -0.47 -1.22
C MET A 39 14.04 -1.73 -1.10
N PRO A 40 14.09 -2.44 0.03
CA PRO A 40 13.21 -3.57 0.25
C PRO A 40 11.76 -3.10 0.20
N PHE A 41 10.93 -3.80 -0.58
CA PHE A 41 9.51 -3.52 -0.60
C PHE A 41 8.91 -3.75 0.79
N CYS A 42 7.97 -2.89 1.17
CA CYS A 42 7.14 -3.17 2.32
C CYS A 42 6.44 -4.53 2.10
N PRO A 43 6.68 -5.53 2.97
CA PRO A 43 6.05 -6.84 2.79
C PRO A 43 4.51 -6.75 2.91
N GLY A 44 4.02 -5.67 3.54
CA GLY A 44 2.62 -5.40 3.78
C GLY A 44 2.15 -5.98 5.10
N CYS A 45 1.11 -5.39 5.68
CA CYS A 45 0.63 -5.72 7.02
C CYS A 45 0.28 -7.21 7.18
N ARG A 46 -0.29 -7.84 6.14
CA ARG A 46 -0.66 -9.27 6.14
C ARG A 46 0.54 -10.22 6.04
N LYS A 47 1.72 -9.74 5.66
CA LYS A 47 2.97 -10.53 5.58
C LYS A 47 3.97 -10.15 6.68
N GLY A 48 3.49 -9.63 7.81
CA GLY A 48 4.34 -9.26 8.95
C GLY A 48 5.01 -7.89 8.84
N GLY A 49 4.67 -7.09 7.83
CA GLY A 49 5.07 -5.69 7.77
C GLY A 49 4.28 -4.77 8.71
N GLY A 50 4.54 -3.47 8.62
CA GLY A 50 3.90 -2.45 9.45
C GLY A 50 4.49 -2.34 10.85
N ASP A 51 3.80 -1.62 11.73
CA ASP A 51 4.23 -1.42 13.12
C ASP A 51 4.40 -2.76 13.85
N PRO A 52 5.58 -3.12 14.41
CA PRO A 52 5.78 -4.35 15.16
C PRO A 52 4.81 -4.50 16.35
N ASN A 53 4.37 -3.38 16.93
CA ASN A 53 3.47 -3.33 18.08
C ASN A 53 2.00 -3.07 17.70
N CYS A 54 1.61 -3.37 16.46
CA CYS A 54 0.24 -3.21 15.99
C CYS A 54 -0.77 -3.97 16.87
N LYS A 55 -1.56 -3.22 17.65
CA LYS A 55 -2.57 -3.76 18.58
C LYS A 55 -3.61 -4.66 17.90
N ILE A 56 -4.06 -4.29 16.69
CA ILE A 56 -5.03 -5.06 15.92
C ILE A 56 -4.45 -6.44 15.56
N ARG A 57 -3.19 -6.48 15.10
CA ARG A 57 -2.53 -7.75 14.73
C ARG A 57 -2.32 -8.65 15.95
N ILE A 58 -1.83 -8.09 17.05
CA ILE A 58 -1.62 -8.85 18.29
C ILE A 58 -2.95 -9.42 18.79
N CYS A 59 -4.01 -8.62 18.79
CA CYS A 59 -5.36 -9.07 19.14
C CYS A 59 -5.83 -10.21 18.22
N ALA A 60 -5.73 -10.05 16.90
CA ALA A 60 -6.17 -11.07 15.95
C ALA A 60 -5.44 -12.41 16.13
N LEU A 61 -4.12 -12.37 16.40
CA LEU A 61 -3.33 -13.56 16.70
C LEU A 61 -3.75 -14.24 18.00
N ASN A 62 -3.99 -13.47 19.07
CA ASN A 62 -4.43 -14.00 20.36
C ASN A 62 -5.84 -14.63 20.29
N GLU A 63 -6.75 -14.00 19.54
CA GLU A 63 -8.12 -14.49 19.33
C GLU A 63 -8.20 -15.60 18.26
N GLY A 64 -7.10 -15.90 17.56
CA GLY A 64 -7.07 -16.90 16.49
C GLY A 64 -7.91 -16.53 15.26
N VAL A 65 -8.21 -15.24 15.05
CA VAL A 65 -9.00 -14.77 13.91
C VAL A 65 -8.11 -14.39 12.72
N THR A 66 -8.43 -14.90 11.55
CA THR A 66 -7.67 -14.65 10.32
C THR A 66 -8.01 -13.31 9.66
N ASP A 67 -9.21 -12.78 9.94
CA ASP A 67 -9.68 -11.48 9.46
C ASP A 67 -10.58 -10.83 10.53
N CYS A 68 -10.39 -9.54 10.78
CA CYS A 68 -11.17 -8.81 11.79
C CYS A 68 -12.66 -8.70 11.43
N SER A 69 -13.05 -8.86 10.17
CA SER A 69 -14.46 -8.95 9.76
C SER A 69 -15.17 -10.16 10.36
N LEU A 70 -14.43 -11.20 10.76
CA LEU A 70 -14.97 -12.39 11.42
C LEU A 70 -15.13 -12.22 12.94
N CYS A 71 -14.62 -11.12 13.51
CA CYS A 71 -14.74 -10.83 14.94
C CYS A 71 -16.13 -10.27 15.25
N ASP A 72 -16.86 -10.92 16.15
CA ASP A 72 -18.21 -10.46 16.55
C ASP A 72 -18.18 -9.20 17.43
N GLN A 73 -17.02 -8.85 17.98
CA GLN A 73 -16.80 -7.64 18.79
C GLN A 73 -16.24 -6.46 17.98
N LEU A 74 -16.18 -6.56 16.65
CA LEU A 74 -15.53 -5.56 15.78
C LEU A 74 -16.10 -4.15 15.98
N SER A 75 -17.42 -3.99 16.12
CA SER A 75 -18.08 -2.69 16.27
C SER A 75 -17.62 -1.92 17.52
N MET A 76 -17.31 -2.64 18.60
CA MET A 76 -16.85 -2.06 19.87
C MET A 76 -15.34 -2.17 20.08
N CYS A 77 -14.59 -2.63 19.06
CA CYS A 77 -13.16 -2.90 19.20
C CYS A 77 -12.33 -1.61 19.30
N LYS A 78 -11.72 -1.38 20.46
CA LYS A 78 -10.85 -0.22 20.73
C LYS A 78 -9.49 -0.29 20.05
N ASN A 79 -9.07 -1.46 19.59
CA ASN A 79 -7.77 -1.61 18.92
C ASN A 79 -7.69 -0.83 17.59
N PHE A 80 -8.84 -0.41 17.04
CA PHE A 80 -8.95 0.37 15.82
C PHE A 80 -8.89 1.89 16.01
N GLU A 81 -8.89 2.41 17.25
CA GLU A 81 -8.99 3.85 17.53
C GLU A 81 -7.98 4.70 16.74
N GLU A 82 -6.72 4.25 16.64
CA GLU A 82 -5.69 4.96 15.88
C GLU A 82 -5.99 4.95 14.37
N LEU A 83 -6.46 3.82 13.86
CA LEU A 83 -6.75 3.64 12.44
C LEU A 83 -8.01 4.42 12.03
N GLU A 84 -8.99 4.53 12.93
CA GLU A 84 -10.21 5.31 12.74
C GLU A 84 -9.95 6.82 12.58
N ARG A 85 -8.85 7.35 13.11
CA ARG A 85 -8.48 8.77 12.89
C ARG A 85 -8.24 9.11 11.42
N SER A 86 -7.65 8.18 10.67
CA SER A 86 -7.34 8.35 9.25
C SER A 86 -8.36 7.65 8.35
N HIS A 87 -9.04 6.62 8.85
CA HIS A 87 -10.01 5.82 8.13
C HIS A 87 -11.27 5.60 8.99
N PRO A 88 -12.12 6.63 9.17
CA PRO A 88 -13.24 6.58 10.12
C PRO A 88 -14.22 5.43 9.88
N LYS A 89 -14.38 5.02 8.61
CA LYS A 89 -15.33 3.97 8.20
C LYS A 89 -14.76 2.57 8.19
N ILE A 90 -13.54 2.35 8.71
CA ILE A 90 -12.85 1.06 8.52
C ILE A 90 -13.61 -0.12 9.11
N LYS A 91 -14.20 0.04 10.31
CA LYS A 91 -15.02 -1.02 10.92
C LYS A 91 -16.27 -1.31 10.11
N GLU A 92 -16.95 -0.26 9.64
CA GLU A 92 -18.15 -0.37 8.80
C GLU A 92 -17.85 -1.11 7.50
N CYS A 93 -16.75 -0.76 6.82
CA CYS A 93 -16.31 -1.46 5.61
C CYS A 93 -15.98 -2.93 5.89
N LEU A 94 -15.31 -3.24 7.01
CA LEU A 94 -15.02 -4.63 7.40
C LEU A 94 -16.29 -5.43 7.69
N ILE A 95 -17.29 -4.82 8.34
CA ILE A 95 -18.61 -5.42 8.56
C ILE A 95 -19.32 -5.66 7.23
N GLU A 96 -19.29 -4.68 6.31
CA GLU A 96 -19.93 -4.79 5.01
C GLU A 96 -19.40 -5.96 4.19
N VAL A 97 -18.09 -6.24 4.26
CA VAL A 97 -17.45 -7.33 3.51
C VAL A 97 -17.49 -8.68 4.23
N LYS A 98 -18.01 -8.75 5.46
CA LYS A 98 -18.07 -9.99 6.26
C LYS A 98 -18.78 -11.10 5.48
N GLY A 99 -18.08 -12.23 5.30
CA GLY A 99 -18.63 -13.44 4.64
C GLY A 99 -18.92 -13.29 3.14
N LYS A 100 -18.48 -12.20 2.50
CA LYS A 100 -18.68 -11.97 1.07
C LYS A 100 -17.46 -12.36 0.26
N GLU A 101 -17.70 -12.83 -0.96
CA GLU A 101 -16.64 -13.18 -1.90
C GLU A 101 -15.88 -11.95 -2.39
N ARG A 102 -14.55 -11.97 -2.20
CA ARG A 102 -13.66 -10.87 -2.57
C ARG A 102 -13.74 -10.55 -4.07
N ALA A 103 -13.88 -11.57 -4.90
CA ALA A 103 -13.95 -11.42 -6.36
C ALA A 103 -15.12 -10.53 -6.79
N ALA A 104 -16.29 -10.67 -6.14
CA ALA A 104 -17.48 -9.90 -6.46
C ALA A 104 -17.28 -8.39 -6.20
N PHE A 105 -16.59 -8.03 -5.12
CA PHE A 105 -16.26 -6.63 -4.84
C PHE A 105 -15.24 -6.05 -5.82
N ILE A 106 -14.22 -6.84 -6.17
CA ILE A 106 -13.23 -6.42 -7.16
C ILE A 106 -13.92 -6.13 -8.49
N GLU A 107 -14.79 -7.02 -8.96
CA GLU A 107 -15.53 -6.83 -10.20
C GLU A 107 -16.42 -5.57 -10.16
N LYS A 108 -17.22 -5.42 -9.08
CA LYS A 108 -18.07 -4.25 -8.87
C LYS A 108 -17.27 -2.95 -8.95
N TRP A 109 -16.20 -2.82 -8.16
CA TRP A 109 -15.42 -1.59 -8.08
C TRP A 109 -14.61 -1.32 -9.36
N VAL A 110 -14.12 -2.35 -10.04
CA VAL A 110 -13.50 -2.19 -11.35
C VAL A 110 -14.48 -1.61 -12.36
N ASN A 111 -15.74 -2.07 -12.35
CA ASN A 111 -16.77 -1.55 -13.23
C ASN A 111 -17.15 -0.10 -12.88
N GLU A 112 -17.27 0.23 -11.58
CA GLU A 112 -17.52 1.60 -11.12
C GLU A 112 -16.39 2.58 -11.50
N LEU A 113 -15.13 2.15 -11.42
CA LEU A 113 -13.98 2.97 -11.80
C LEU A 113 -13.90 3.20 -13.31
N LYS A 114 -14.29 2.21 -14.13
CA LYS A 114 -14.34 2.34 -15.60
C LYS A 114 -15.48 3.23 -16.08
N ALA A 115 -16.54 3.37 -15.29
CA ALA A 115 -17.70 4.21 -15.60
C ALA A 115 -17.49 5.69 -15.24
N LYS A 116 -16.32 6.04 -14.67
CA LYS A 116 -15.88 7.41 -14.38
C LYS A 116 -14.81 7.84 -15.35
#